data_AF-A0A453LB28-F1
#
_entry.id   AF-A0A453LB28-F1
#
_cell.length_a   1.000
_cell.length_b   1.000
_cell.length_c   1.000
_cell.angle_alpha   90.00
_cell.angle_beta   90.00
_cell.angle_gamma   90.00
#
_symmetry.space_group_name_H-M   'P 1'
#
loop_
_entity.id
_entity.type
_entity.pdbx_description
1 polymer ?
#
loop_
_entity_poly.entity_id
_entity_poly.type
_entity_poly.pdbx_seq_one_letter_code
_entity_poly.pdbx_strand_id
1 'polypeptide(L)'
;HIPGFDPKYDEAEAQRERAKNSLVRYTHYFERWASNQKSRQKAQGDLQKFESELAKLSDILGIPESQLKFIPEAWSQIVECRQVLQWTYAYGYYLDDKAKNDFFVYLQGEAESGLERLHKCAEKDIHAILPKAGETEPLPSLQDFNEFRVKLAGLTSVTRNYFENLVQALEAGLEDVRVTGGQSTSKKKARTASKRKPSAKGKSGRNKKARITIS
;
A
#
# COMPACT_ATOMS: atom_id res chain seq x y z
N HIS A 1 -0.58 53.94 -24.73
CA HIS A 1 -1.83 53.18 -24.88
C HIS A 1 -1.50 52.00 -25.80
N ILE A 2 -1.40 50.78 -25.27
CA ILE A 2 -1.07 49.59 -26.08
C ILE A 2 -2.38 49.10 -26.70
N PRO A 3 -2.58 49.17 -28.02
CA PRO A 3 -3.79 48.70 -28.65
C PRO A 3 -3.78 47.16 -28.66
N GLY A 4 -4.75 46.54 -27.96
CA GLY A 4 -4.95 45.08 -27.98
C GLY A 4 -5.16 44.41 -26.62
N PHE A 5 -5.04 45.14 -25.49
CA PHE A 5 -5.38 44.58 -24.18
C PHE A 5 -6.89 44.69 -23.95
N ASP A 6 -7.63 43.62 -24.26
CA ASP A 6 -9.04 43.47 -23.89
C ASP A 6 -9.13 42.61 -22.62
N PRO A 7 -9.36 43.21 -21.43
CA PRO A 7 -9.37 42.50 -20.15
C PRO A 7 -10.41 41.36 -20.08
N LYS A 8 -11.47 41.44 -20.90
CA LYS A 8 -12.52 40.41 -20.94
C LYS A 8 -12.09 39.16 -21.69
N TYR A 9 -11.21 39.29 -22.69
CA TYR A 9 -10.67 38.14 -23.43
C TYR A 9 -9.72 37.33 -22.54
N ASP A 10 -8.86 38.03 -21.79
CA ASP A 10 -7.92 37.44 -20.82
C ASP A 10 -8.65 36.73 -19.66
N GLU A 11 -9.74 37.32 -19.13
CA GLU A 11 -10.56 36.68 -18.10
C GLU A 11 -11.31 35.42 -18.60
N ALA A 12 -11.82 35.47 -19.84
CA ALA A 12 -12.48 34.32 -20.46
C ALA A 12 -11.48 33.19 -20.76
N GLU A 13 -10.26 33.52 -21.19
CA GLU A 13 -9.17 32.56 -21.40
C GLU A 13 -8.71 31.94 -20.08
N ALA A 14 -8.50 32.75 -19.04
CA ALA A 14 -8.17 32.27 -17.70
C ALA A 14 -9.26 31.36 -17.13
N GLN A 15 -10.54 31.67 -17.37
CA GLN A 15 -11.65 30.82 -16.93
C GLN A 15 -11.68 29.48 -17.69
N ARG A 16 -11.42 29.48 -19.00
CA ARG A 16 -11.30 28.25 -19.80
C ARG A 16 -10.15 27.37 -19.31
N GLU A 17 -8.99 27.97 -19.02
CA GLU A 17 -7.83 27.22 -18.56
C GLU A 17 -8.04 26.65 -17.15
N ARG A 18 -8.68 27.40 -16.23
CA ARG A 18 -9.10 26.86 -14.92
C ARG A 18 -10.04 25.67 -15.06
N ALA A 19 -11.05 25.77 -15.93
CA ALA A 19 -12.00 24.69 -16.16
C ALA A 19 -11.31 23.43 -16.73
N LYS A 20 -10.39 23.62 -17.69
CA LYS A 20 -9.58 22.54 -18.26
C LYS A 20 -8.69 21.87 -17.22
N ASN A 21 -8.00 22.64 -16.38
CA ASN A 21 -7.15 22.11 -15.31
C ASN A 21 -7.95 21.31 -14.28
N SER A 22 -9.13 21.79 -13.89
CA SER A 22 -10.04 21.04 -13.01
C SER A 22 -10.48 19.72 -13.63
N LEU A 23 -10.79 19.70 -14.93
CA LEU A 23 -11.19 18.48 -15.63
C LEU A 23 -10.02 17.48 -15.70
N VAL A 24 -8.81 17.93 -16.05
CA VAL A 24 -7.61 17.08 -16.09
C VAL A 24 -7.33 16.47 -14.71
N ARG A 25 -7.43 17.27 -13.65
CA ARG A 25 -7.28 16.80 -12.26
C ARG A 25 -8.34 15.73 -11.94
N TYR A 26 -9.61 16.02 -12.21
CA TYR A 26 -10.69 15.05 -11.96
C TYR A 26 -10.46 13.73 -12.71
N THR A 27 -10.16 13.79 -14.00
CA THR A 27 -9.90 12.61 -14.84
C THR A 27 -8.79 11.75 -14.26
N HIS A 28 -7.66 12.36 -13.87
CA HIS A 28 -6.55 11.63 -13.27
C HIS A 28 -6.97 10.84 -12.02
N TYR A 29 -7.61 11.50 -11.06
CA TYR A 29 -8.02 10.85 -9.80
C TYR A 29 -9.12 9.81 -10.03
N PHE A 30 -10.08 10.07 -10.92
CA PHE A 30 -11.15 9.14 -11.26
C PHE A 30 -10.62 7.87 -11.94
N GLU A 31 -9.72 8.00 -12.93
CA GLU A 31 -9.13 6.86 -13.61
C GLU A 31 -8.37 5.95 -12.64
N ARG A 32 -7.63 6.54 -11.70
CA ARG A 32 -6.90 5.80 -10.67
C ARG A 32 -7.81 5.12 -9.66
N TRP A 33 -8.86 5.79 -9.23
CA TRP A 33 -9.91 5.20 -8.39
C TRP A 33 -10.56 4.00 -9.10
N ALA A 34 -10.96 4.16 -10.37
CA ALA A 34 -11.63 3.13 -11.16
C ALA A 34 -10.71 1.94 -11.47
N SER A 35 -9.45 2.22 -11.78
CA SER A 35 -8.42 1.19 -12.00
C SER A 35 -8.21 0.32 -10.75
N ASN A 36 -8.15 0.93 -9.56
CA ASN A 36 -8.04 0.19 -8.30
C ASN A 36 -9.29 -0.63 -8.00
N GLN A 37 -10.50 -0.10 -8.27
CA GLN A 37 -11.74 -0.86 -8.15
C GLN A 37 -11.75 -2.11 -9.04
N LYS A 38 -11.41 -1.94 -10.32
CA LYS A 38 -11.36 -3.04 -11.28
C LYS A 38 -10.31 -4.08 -10.90
N SER A 39 -9.10 -3.63 -10.55
CA SER A 39 -8.01 -4.51 -10.11
C SER A 39 -8.34 -5.25 -8.82
N ARG A 40 -9.06 -4.62 -7.88
CA ARG A 40 -9.57 -5.25 -6.66
C ARG A 40 -10.54 -6.38 -6.98
N GLN A 41 -11.51 -6.15 -7.86
CA GLN A 41 -12.48 -7.17 -8.27
C GLN A 41 -11.80 -8.38 -8.91
N LYS A 42 -10.79 -8.15 -9.77
CA LYS A 42 -9.97 -9.23 -10.33
C LYS A 42 -9.25 -10.02 -9.23
N ALA A 43 -8.53 -9.33 -8.34
CA ALA A 43 -7.79 -9.97 -7.25
C ALA A 43 -8.70 -10.76 -6.30
N GLN A 44 -9.94 -10.30 -6.09
CA GLN A 44 -10.93 -11.03 -5.30
C GLN A 44 -11.38 -12.32 -6.01
N GLY A 45 -11.56 -12.29 -7.34
CA GLY A 45 -11.83 -13.49 -8.13
C GLY A 45 -10.65 -14.47 -8.10
N ASP A 46 -9.42 -13.97 -8.23
CA ASP A 46 -8.20 -14.78 -8.16
C ASP A 46 -8.03 -15.43 -6.76
N LEU A 47 -8.33 -14.70 -5.68
CA LEU A 47 -8.37 -15.23 -4.31
C LEU A 47 -9.38 -16.38 -4.19
N GLN A 48 -10.63 -16.16 -4.60
CA GLN A 48 -11.70 -17.16 -4.52
C GLN A 48 -11.36 -18.41 -5.32
N LYS A 49 -10.81 -18.24 -6.53
CA LYS A 49 -10.35 -19.35 -7.35
C LYS A 49 -9.28 -20.15 -6.62
N PHE A 50 -8.27 -19.48 -6.07
CA PHE A 50 -7.19 -20.15 -5.34
C PHE A 50 -7.71 -20.90 -4.11
N GLU A 51 -8.60 -20.29 -3.32
CA GLU A 51 -9.22 -20.95 -2.17
C GLU A 51 -10.00 -22.20 -2.57
N SER A 52 -10.69 -22.18 -3.71
CA SER A 52 -11.43 -23.34 -4.23
C SER A 52 -10.52 -24.47 -4.75
N GLU A 53 -9.29 -24.14 -5.17
CA GLU A 53 -8.31 -25.09 -5.71
C GLU A 53 -7.26 -25.52 -4.68
N LEU A 54 -7.27 -24.93 -3.47
CA LEU A 54 -6.27 -25.15 -2.43
C LEU A 54 -6.08 -26.63 -2.06
N ALA A 55 -7.18 -27.37 -1.88
CA ALA A 55 -7.12 -28.79 -1.56
C ALA A 55 -6.45 -29.61 -2.68
N LYS A 56 -6.79 -29.31 -3.94
CA LYS A 56 -6.18 -29.96 -5.10
C LYS A 56 -4.68 -29.66 -5.19
N LEU A 57 -4.28 -28.43 -4.90
CA LEU A 57 -2.87 -28.04 -4.86
C LEU A 57 -2.11 -28.73 -3.73
N SER A 58 -2.74 -28.87 -2.56
CA SER A 58 -2.19 -29.65 -1.44
C SER A 58 -1.92 -31.10 -1.85
N ASP A 59 -2.87 -31.74 -2.53
CA ASP A 59 -2.72 -33.12 -3.01
C ASP A 59 -1.62 -33.27 -4.06
N ILE A 60 -1.57 -32.35 -5.04
CA ILE A 60 -0.60 -32.35 -6.13
C ILE A 60 0.84 -32.14 -5.62
N LEU A 61 1.02 -31.19 -4.70
CA LEU A 61 2.33 -30.84 -4.17
C LEU A 61 2.77 -31.76 -3.01
N GLY A 62 1.83 -32.52 -2.43
CA GLY A 62 2.08 -33.28 -1.19
C GLY A 62 2.35 -32.38 0.02
N ILE A 63 1.88 -31.11 -0.02
CA ILE A 63 2.13 -30.10 1.00
C ILE A 63 0.80 -29.81 1.72
N PRO A 64 0.72 -29.94 3.05
CA PRO A 64 -0.52 -29.68 3.79
C PRO A 64 -1.07 -28.27 3.50
N GLU A 65 -2.39 -28.13 3.38
CA GLU A 65 -3.05 -26.83 3.16
C GLU A 65 -2.62 -25.72 4.13
N SER A 66 -2.34 -26.08 5.39
CA SER A 66 -1.85 -25.15 6.41
C SER A 66 -0.52 -24.48 6.03
N GLN A 67 0.31 -25.17 5.25
CA GLN A 67 1.57 -24.64 4.72
C GLN A 67 1.39 -23.82 3.45
N LEU A 68 0.21 -23.84 2.82
CA LEU A 68 -0.13 -23.07 1.62
C LEU A 68 -0.89 -21.77 1.92
N LYS A 69 -1.31 -21.54 3.19
CA LYS A 69 -2.11 -20.37 3.60
C LYS A 69 -1.44 -19.00 3.34
N PHE A 70 -0.12 -18.95 3.17
CA PHE A 70 0.58 -17.71 2.82
C PHE A 70 0.15 -17.12 1.47
N ILE A 71 -0.37 -17.94 0.55
CA ILE A 71 -0.84 -17.50 -0.77
C ILE A 71 -2.19 -16.75 -0.68
N PRO A 72 -3.27 -17.31 -0.09
CA PRO A 72 -4.51 -16.57 0.09
C PRO A 72 -4.34 -15.36 1.02
N GLU A 73 -3.42 -15.42 1.99
CA GLU A 73 -3.06 -14.25 2.80
C GLU A 73 -2.47 -13.10 1.95
N ALA A 74 -1.60 -13.42 0.99
CA ALA A 74 -1.05 -12.44 0.05
C ALA A 74 -2.14 -11.82 -0.84
N TRP A 75 -3.05 -12.65 -1.37
CA TRP A 75 -4.18 -12.18 -2.17
C TRP A 75 -5.16 -11.31 -1.38
N SER A 76 -5.48 -11.69 -0.14
CA SER A 76 -6.28 -10.87 0.77
C SER A 76 -5.63 -9.50 1.00
N GLN A 77 -4.31 -9.47 1.24
CA GLN A 77 -3.56 -8.23 1.38
C GLN A 77 -3.64 -7.37 0.11
N ILE A 78 -3.52 -7.97 -1.08
CA ILE A 78 -3.66 -7.25 -2.37
C ILE A 78 -5.04 -6.61 -2.49
N VAL A 79 -6.12 -7.35 -2.17
CA VAL A 79 -7.50 -6.85 -2.22
C VAL A 79 -7.69 -5.66 -1.27
N GLU A 80 -7.21 -5.77 -0.04
CA GLU A 80 -7.28 -4.69 0.96
C GLU A 80 -6.48 -3.46 0.52
N CYS A 81 -5.25 -3.65 0.04
CA CYS A 81 -4.41 -2.57 -0.46
C CYS A 81 -5.05 -1.82 -1.63
N ARG A 82 -5.70 -2.52 -2.57
CA ARG A 82 -6.44 -1.88 -3.67
C ARG A 82 -7.63 -1.06 -3.17
N GLN A 83 -8.33 -1.53 -2.13
CA GLN A 83 -9.39 -0.76 -1.49
C GLN A 83 -8.84 0.51 -0.84
N VAL A 84 -7.73 0.43 -0.11
CA VAL A 84 -7.10 1.61 0.47
C VAL A 84 -6.68 2.59 -0.63
N LEU A 85 -6.05 2.12 -1.71
CA LEU A 85 -5.65 3.00 -2.82
C LEU A 85 -6.84 3.71 -3.45
N GLN A 86 -7.94 3.02 -3.70
CA GLN A 86 -9.19 3.62 -4.17
C GLN A 86 -9.60 4.83 -3.31
N TRP A 87 -9.63 4.66 -1.98
CA TRP A 87 -9.98 5.74 -1.06
C TRP A 87 -8.91 6.82 -0.97
N THR A 88 -7.62 6.48 -1.10
CA THR A 88 -6.54 7.47 -1.10
C THR A 88 -6.60 8.38 -2.33
N TYR A 89 -7.01 7.89 -3.50
CA TYR A 89 -7.24 8.73 -4.67
C TYR A 89 -8.45 9.66 -4.47
N ALA A 90 -9.52 9.19 -3.84
CA ALA A 90 -10.62 10.06 -3.45
C ALA A 90 -10.16 11.15 -2.45
N TYR A 91 -9.35 10.77 -1.46
CA TYR A 91 -8.78 11.70 -0.48
C TYR A 91 -7.87 12.74 -1.13
N GLY A 92 -6.92 12.30 -1.96
CA GLY A 92 -5.96 13.17 -2.64
C GLY A 92 -6.61 14.18 -3.59
N TYR A 93 -7.76 13.85 -4.18
CA TYR A 93 -8.53 14.78 -5.00
C TYR A 93 -8.96 16.03 -4.24
N TYR A 94 -9.32 15.90 -2.96
CA TYR A 94 -9.76 17.00 -2.09
C TYR A 94 -8.63 17.60 -1.24
N LEU A 95 -7.38 17.15 -1.39
CA LEU A 95 -6.25 17.65 -0.62
C LEU A 95 -5.61 18.86 -1.32
N ASP A 96 -5.86 20.05 -0.77
CA ASP A 96 -5.41 21.33 -1.37
C ASP A 96 -4.15 21.92 -0.72
N ASP A 97 -3.73 21.42 0.44
CA ASP A 97 -2.46 21.81 1.06
C ASP A 97 -1.29 21.18 0.30
N LYS A 98 -0.46 22.02 -0.33
CA LYS A 98 0.67 21.57 -1.15
C LYS A 98 1.67 20.71 -0.38
N ALA A 99 2.07 21.11 0.82
CA ALA A 99 3.11 20.42 1.55
C ALA A 99 2.60 19.04 2.03
N LYS A 100 1.34 18.99 2.47
CA LYS A 100 0.67 17.72 2.78
C LYS A 100 0.50 16.84 1.55
N ASN A 101 0.19 17.44 0.40
CA ASN A 101 0.05 16.73 -0.87
C ASN A 101 1.38 16.08 -1.28
N ASP A 102 2.50 16.80 -1.21
CA ASP A 102 3.82 16.26 -1.56
C ASP A 102 4.18 15.04 -0.68
N PHE A 103 3.94 15.11 0.63
CA PHE A 103 4.18 13.99 1.56
C PHE A 103 3.22 12.82 1.33
N PHE A 104 1.94 13.12 1.10
CA PHE A 104 0.93 12.11 0.79
C PHE A 104 1.27 11.33 -0.49
N VAL A 105 1.63 12.02 -1.57
CA VAL A 105 2.01 11.41 -2.85
C VAL A 105 3.24 10.51 -2.69
N TYR A 106 4.21 10.92 -1.85
CA TYR A 106 5.35 10.07 -1.52
C TYR A 106 4.92 8.76 -0.83
N LEU A 107 4.11 8.84 0.23
CA LEU A 107 3.62 7.64 0.94
C LEU A 107 2.76 6.74 0.04
N GLN A 108 1.89 7.35 -0.77
CA GLN A 108 1.06 6.63 -1.73
C GLN A 108 1.94 5.91 -2.76
N GLY A 109 2.98 6.56 -3.29
CA GLY A 109 3.90 5.96 -4.26
C GLY A 109 4.66 4.75 -3.70
N GLU A 110 5.14 4.82 -2.45
CA GLU A 110 5.78 3.69 -1.78
C GLU A 110 4.83 2.50 -1.62
N ALA A 111 3.59 2.77 -1.20
CA ALA A 111 2.53 1.77 -1.06
C ALA A 111 2.16 1.13 -2.41
N GLU A 112 1.96 1.91 -3.45
CA GLU A 112 1.68 1.40 -4.81
C GLU A 112 2.82 0.52 -5.33
N SER A 113 4.06 0.99 -5.20
CA SER A 113 5.24 0.22 -5.62
C SER A 113 5.35 -1.10 -4.86
N GLY A 114 5.09 -1.10 -3.55
CA GLY A 114 4.99 -2.33 -2.75
C GLY A 114 3.92 -3.28 -3.26
N LEU A 115 2.71 -2.75 -3.50
CA LEU A 115 1.57 -3.52 -3.99
C LEU A 115 1.82 -4.15 -5.36
N GLU A 116 2.39 -3.41 -6.33
CA GLU A 116 2.66 -3.97 -7.66
C GLU A 116 3.69 -5.10 -7.61
N ARG A 117 4.71 -4.99 -6.73
CA ARG A 117 5.69 -6.07 -6.51
C ARG A 117 5.04 -7.32 -5.92
N LEU A 118 4.21 -7.15 -4.90
CA LEU A 118 3.45 -8.24 -4.27
C LEU A 118 2.51 -8.90 -5.29
N HIS A 119 1.72 -8.11 -5.99
CA HIS A 119 0.74 -8.60 -6.96
C HIS A 119 1.40 -9.37 -8.10
N LYS A 120 2.51 -8.84 -8.65
CA LYS A 120 3.29 -9.53 -9.67
C LYS A 120 3.81 -10.89 -9.18
N CYS A 121 4.31 -10.97 -7.95
CA CYS A 121 4.79 -12.22 -7.37
C CYS A 121 3.64 -13.24 -7.21
N ALA A 122 2.50 -12.82 -6.67
CA ALA A 122 1.33 -13.66 -6.48
C ALA A 122 0.74 -14.18 -7.80
N GLU A 123 0.71 -13.35 -8.85
CA GLU A 123 0.13 -13.70 -10.15
C GLU A 123 1.07 -14.53 -11.02
N LYS A 124 2.38 -14.23 -11.03
CA LYS A 124 3.32 -14.83 -12.00
C LYS A 124 4.21 -15.90 -11.41
N ASP A 125 4.78 -15.66 -10.24
CA ASP A 125 5.79 -16.55 -9.68
C ASP A 125 5.17 -17.87 -9.18
N ILE A 126 3.87 -17.87 -8.88
CA ILE A 126 3.14 -19.09 -8.51
C ILE A 126 3.15 -20.14 -9.64
N HIS A 127 3.16 -19.72 -10.90
CA HIS A 127 3.19 -20.65 -12.03
C HIS A 127 4.53 -21.39 -12.15
N ALA A 128 5.60 -20.91 -11.52
CA ALA A 128 6.87 -21.61 -11.46
C ALA A 128 6.85 -22.81 -10.50
N ILE A 129 5.94 -22.80 -9.51
CA ILE A 129 5.80 -23.89 -8.52
C ILE A 129 4.63 -24.83 -8.82
N LEU A 130 3.83 -24.54 -9.86
CA LEU A 130 2.73 -25.40 -10.28
C LEU A 130 3.22 -26.38 -11.35
N PRO A 131 2.80 -27.66 -11.29
CA PRO A 131 3.07 -28.58 -12.38
C PRO A 131 2.39 -28.07 -13.65
N LYS A 132 3.15 -27.98 -14.74
CA LYS A 132 2.60 -27.59 -16.04
C LYS A 132 1.94 -28.80 -16.68
N ALA A 133 0.68 -28.64 -17.09
CA ALA A 133 -0.06 -29.72 -17.73
C ALA A 133 0.63 -30.16 -19.03
N GLY A 134 1.07 -31.41 -19.10
CA GLY A 134 1.63 -32.03 -20.30
C GLY A 134 3.16 -31.95 -20.45
N GLU A 135 3.89 -31.37 -19.50
CA GLU A 135 5.36 -31.38 -19.50
C GLU A 135 5.88 -32.54 -18.62
N THR A 136 6.79 -33.35 -19.15
CA THR A 136 7.59 -34.37 -18.42
C THR A 136 8.62 -33.75 -17.46
N GLU A 137 8.54 -32.44 -17.23
CA GLU A 137 9.44 -31.73 -16.33
C GLU A 137 9.26 -32.22 -14.89
N PRO A 138 10.35 -32.42 -14.14
CA PRO A 138 10.28 -32.85 -12.76
C PRO A 138 9.47 -31.85 -11.92
N LEU A 139 8.75 -32.37 -10.92
CA LEU A 139 8.09 -31.55 -9.90
C LEU A 139 9.07 -30.48 -9.38
N PRO A 140 8.63 -29.22 -9.18
CA PRO A 140 9.46 -28.16 -8.64
C PRO A 140 10.12 -28.61 -7.34
N SER A 141 11.39 -28.25 -7.16
CA SER A 141 12.13 -28.72 -5.99
C SER A 141 11.54 -28.10 -4.72
N LEU A 142 11.70 -28.79 -3.59
CA LEU A 142 11.33 -28.25 -2.28
C LEU A 142 12.02 -26.90 -2.00
N GLN A 143 13.21 -26.70 -2.58
CA GLN A 143 13.95 -25.45 -2.50
C GLN A 143 13.22 -24.31 -3.24
N ASP A 144 12.79 -24.54 -4.48
CA ASP A 144 12.07 -23.54 -5.29
C ASP A 144 10.76 -23.12 -4.60
N PHE A 145 10.03 -24.09 -4.03
CA PHE A 145 8.83 -23.82 -3.25
C PHE A 145 9.12 -22.95 -2.02
N ASN A 146 10.18 -23.28 -1.26
CA ASN A 146 10.55 -22.52 -0.07
C ASN A 146 11.01 -21.09 -0.43
N GLU A 147 11.73 -20.92 -1.52
CA GLU A 147 12.14 -19.61 -2.03
C GLU A 147 10.92 -18.76 -2.41
N PHE A 148 9.97 -19.34 -3.16
CA PHE A 148 8.70 -18.66 -3.46
C PHE A 148 7.94 -18.29 -2.19
N ARG A 149 7.83 -19.21 -1.23
CA ARG A 149 7.14 -18.98 0.04
C ARG A 149 7.76 -17.81 0.82
N VAL A 150 9.07 -17.81 0.98
CA VAL A 150 9.80 -16.73 1.69
C VAL A 150 9.62 -15.41 0.97
N LYS A 151 9.75 -15.40 -0.37
CA LYS A 151 9.58 -14.20 -1.19
C LYS A 151 8.17 -13.62 -1.06
N LEU A 152 7.13 -14.43 -1.25
CA LEU A 152 5.75 -13.98 -1.20
C LEU A 152 5.38 -13.48 0.19
N ALA A 153 5.70 -14.24 1.24
CA ALA A 153 5.42 -13.83 2.62
C ALA A 153 6.17 -12.53 2.99
N GLY A 154 7.43 -12.39 2.56
CA GLY A 154 8.22 -11.17 2.75
C GLY A 154 7.59 -9.96 2.07
N LEU A 155 7.21 -10.07 0.80
CA LEU A 155 6.53 -9.01 0.05
C LEU A 155 5.18 -8.65 0.70
N THR A 156 4.42 -9.63 1.18
CA THR A 156 3.16 -9.40 1.90
C THR A 156 3.39 -8.55 3.15
N SER A 157 4.41 -8.90 3.96
CA SER A 157 4.73 -8.14 5.18
C SER A 157 5.21 -6.72 4.87
N VAL A 158 6.09 -6.56 3.89
CA VAL A 158 6.63 -5.24 3.51
C VAL A 158 5.52 -4.35 2.96
N THR A 159 4.65 -4.90 2.11
CA THR A 159 3.51 -4.17 1.55
C THR A 159 2.56 -3.73 2.65
N ARG A 160 2.25 -4.61 3.61
CA ARG A 160 1.43 -4.25 4.77
C ARG A 160 2.01 -3.04 5.51
N ASN A 161 3.32 -3.03 5.76
CA ASN A 161 3.96 -1.91 6.46
C ASN A 161 3.81 -0.58 5.69
N TYR A 162 3.97 -0.57 4.36
CA TYR A 162 3.75 0.65 3.57
C TYR A 162 2.32 1.18 3.70
N PHE A 163 1.33 0.28 3.65
CA PHE A 163 -0.08 0.65 3.80
C PHE A 163 -0.44 1.07 5.22
N GLU A 164 0.10 0.41 6.25
CA GLU A 164 -0.07 0.83 7.65
C GLU A 164 0.48 2.25 7.87
N ASN A 165 1.68 2.54 7.34
CA ASN A 165 2.27 3.88 7.42
C ASN A 165 1.41 4.92 6.69
N LEU A 166 0.93 4.60 5.48
CA LEU A 166 0.06 5.48 4.71
C LEU A 166 -1.24 5.79 5.47
N VAL A 167 -1.92 4.77 5.99
CA VAL A 167 -3.18 4.94 6.73
C VAL A 167 -2.96 5.72 8.01
N GLN A 168 -1.91 5.42 8.78
CA GLN A 168 -1.60 6.15 10.01
C GLN A 168 -1.31 7.64 9.73
N ALA A 169 -0.58 7.95 8.66
CA ALA A 169 -0.31 9.33 8.28
C ALA A 169 -1.58 10.09 7.87
N LEU A 170 -2.51 9.42 7.18
CA LEU A 170 -3.81 9.98 6.82
C LEU A 170 -4.71 10.20 8.06
N GLU A 171 -4.75 9.24 8.98
CA GLU A 171 -5.49 9.35 10.25
C GLU A 171 -4.93 10.48 11.14
N ALA A 172 -3.62 10.68 11.11
CA ALA A 172 -2.95 11.80 11.78
C ALA A 172 -3.09 13.14 11.03
N GLY A 173 -3.83 13.20 9.92
CA GLY A 173 -4.06 14.43 9.17
C GLY A 173 -2.81 15.01 8.51
N LEU A 174 -1.79 14.18 8.26
CA LEU A 174 -0.50 14.53 7.66
C LEU A 174 0.24 15.62 8.47
N GLU A 175 0.15 15.56 9.80
CA GLU A 175 0.75 16.55 10.70
C GLU A 175 2.29 16.54 10.73
N ASP A 176 2.94 15.46 10.29
CA ASP A 176 4.40 15.34 10.22
C ASP A 176 5.04 16.36 9.24
N VAL A 177 4.24 17.00 8.40
CA VAL A 177 4.65 18.08 7.49
C VAL A 177 4.85 19.43 8.23
N ARG A 178 4.54 19.51 9.53
CA ARG A 178 4.73 20.72 10.35
C ARG A 178 6.20 21.02 10.70
N VAL A 179 7.18 20.85 9.82
CA VAL A 179 8.53 21.42 10.00
C VAL A 179 9.23 21.69 8.67
N THR A 180 8.99 22.85 8.04
CA THR A 180 10.02 23.64 7.30
C THR A 180 9.49 25.05 7.01
N GLY A 181 9.01 25.74 8.04
CA GLY A 181 8.56 27.13 7.96
C GLY A 181 9.05 27.90 9.19
N GLY A 182 10.37 27.94 9.40
CA GLY A 182 11.03 28.92 10.26
C GLY A 182 10.64 28.95 11.75
N GLN A 183 11.25 28.07 12.56
CA GLN A 183 11.89 28.49 13.82
C GLN A 183 12.74 27.35 14.37
N SER A 184 14.05 27.49 14.15
CA SER A 184 15.10 26.74 14.81
C SER A 184 15.14 27.11 16.29
N THR A 185 14.49 26.33 17.15
CA THR A 185 14.81 26.35 18.59
C THR A 185 15.68 25.16 18.95
N SER A 186 16.99 25.40 18.96
CA SER A 186 17.99 24.48 19.49
C SER A 186 17.75 24.22 20.98
N LYS A 187 17.07 23.14 21.34
CA LYS A 187 17.05 22.67 22.73
C LYS A 187 18.34 21.89 23.03
N LYS A 188 19.32 22.61 23.60
CA LYS A 188 20.52 22.04 24.24
C LYS A 188 20.11 21.02 25.30
N LYS A 189 20.52 19.76 25.15
CA LYS A 189 20.41 18.72 26.18
C LYS A 189 21.47 18.96 27.25
N ALA A 190 21.07 19.47 28.40
CA ALA A 190 21.94 19.54 29.59
C ALA A 190 22.16 18.13 30.14
N ARG A 191 23.43 17.73 30.27
CA ARG A 191 23.86 16.51 30.98
C ARG A 191 23.98 16.85 32.47
N THR A 192 23.19 16.19 33.32
CA THR A 192 23.44 16.10 34.76
C THR A 192 23.60 14.64 35.15
N ALA A 193 24.76 14.30 35.71
CA ALA A 193 25.09 12.99 36.24
C ALA A 193 24.79 12.96 37.75
N SER A 194 24.14 11.91 38.26
CA SER A 194 24.58 11.20 39.47
C SER A 194 23.74 9.97 39.83
N LYS A 195 24.48 8.88 40.10
CA LYS A 195 24.32 7.84 41.14
C LYS A 195 23.30 6.69 40.98
N ARG A 196 23.78 5.53 41.44
CA ARG A 196 23.35 4.13 41.24
C ARG A 196 22.41 3.61 42.34
N LYS A 197 21.41 2.79 41.91
CA LYS A 197 20.85 1.49 42.44
C LYS A 197 20.24 1.42 43.87
N PRO A 198 19.44 0.36 44.23
CA PRO A 198 19.01 -0.84 43.47
C PRO A 198 17.50 -1.27 43.53
N SER A 199 17.14 -2.11 42.54
CA SER A 199 16.14 -3.23 42.45
C SER A 199 14.84 -3.31 43.28
N ALA A 200 13.73 -3.62 42.58
CA ALA A 200 12.72 -4.60 43.02
C ALA A 200 11.90 -5.18 41.83
N LYS A 201 11.51 -6.46 41.97
CA LYS A 201 10.78 -7.36 41.04
C LYS A 201 9.33 -6.94 40.76
N GLY A 202 8.77 -7.35 39.61
CA GLY A 202 7.38 -7.83 39.54
C GLY A 202 6.57 -7.66 38.24
N LYS A 203 6.25 -8.80 37.61
CA LYS A 203 5.01 -9.19 36.88
C LYS A 203 4.65 -8.60 35.48
N SER A 204 4.71 -9.51 34.50
CA SER A 204 3.64 -10.00 33.59
C SER A 204 2.50 -9.05 33.19
N GLY A 205 2.31 -8.86 31.88
CA GLY A 205 1.17 -8.14 31.31
C GLY A 205 1.08 -8.23 29.78
N ARG A 206 0.53 -9.35 29.31
CA ARG A 206 0.04 -9.70 27.97
C ARG A 206 -0.64 -8.53 27.24
N ASN A 207 -0.24 -8.20 26.01
CA ASN A 207 -1.01 -7.26 25.15
C ASN A 207 -1.40 -7.89 23.81
N LYS A 208 -2.69 -7.73 23.49
CA LYS A 208 -3.43 -8.40 22.42
C LYS A 208 -3.27 -7.64 21.09
N LYS A 209 -3.18 -8.39 19.98
CA LYS A 209 -3.27 -7.88 18.61
C LYS A 209 -4.68 -7.31 18.37
N ALA A 210 -4.76 -6.07 17.90
CA ALA A 210 -5.99 -5.48 17.39
C ALA A 210 -6.06 -5.76 15.87
N ARG A 211 -7.19 -6.30 15.43
CA ARG A 211 -7.57 -6.53 14.03
C ARG A 211 -8.46 -5.35 13.65
N ILE A 212 -8.06 -4.57 12.65
CA ILE A 212 -8.87 -3.45 12.15
C ILE A 212 -9.71 -3.99 10.99
N THR A 213 -11.03 -3.91 11.13
CA THR A 213 -12.01 -4.13 10.07
C THR A 213 -12.62 -2.77 9.77
N ILE A 214 -12.38 -2.24 8.59
CA ILE A 214 -13.02 -1.00 8.12
C ILE A 214 -14.35 -1.41 7.49
N SER A 215 -15.45 -0.90 8.06
CA SER A 215 -16.82 -1.02 7.51
C SER A 215 -17.08 0.06 6.48
#